data_AF-A0A5J6WAP3-F1
#
_entry.id   AF-A0A5J6WAP3-F1
#
_cell.length_a   1.000
_cell.length_b   1.000
_cell.length_c   1.000
_cell.angle_alpha   90.00
_cell.angle_beta   90.00
_cell.angle_gamma   90.00
#
_symmetry.space_group_name_H-M   'P 1'
#
loop_
_entity.id
_entity.type
_entity.pdbx_description
1 polymer ?
#
loop_
_entity_poly.entity_id
_entity_poly.type
_entity_poly.pdbx_seq_one_letter_code
_entity_poly.pdbx_strand_id
1 'polypeptide(L)'
;MKTKLEIELKEVLEKEILLVEEIYRLYLKIKETIENKNEVELKEIATKTKISLESFKEIESKRDEIWKKFTKNENFGSTYEAVEKLTTIYKKEIYEYLHKLKIGILNIKNLNYIIQNYVNTSLDMLAIIFQDIQESVENVTYKNPYGPKLGRLNEASILINKKL
;
A
#
# COMPACT_ATOMS: atom_id res chain seq x y z
N MET A 1 -26.27 11.52 4.21
CA MET A 1 -24.86 11.97 4.27
C MET A 1 -23.91 10.85 4.67
N LYS A 2 -24.13 10.14 5.80
CA LYS A 2 -23.27 9.01 6.23
C LYS A 2 -23.17 7.89 5.19
N THR A 3 -24.30 7.40 4.67
CA THR A 3 -24.32 6.36 3.61
C THR A 3 -23.56 6.75 2.35
N LYS A 4 -23.62 8.03 1.96
CA LYS A 4 -22.90 8.54 0.78
C LYS A 4 -21.38 8.46 1.00
N LEU A 5 -20.90 8.92 2.15
CA LEU A 5 -19.48 8.85 2.49
C LEU A 5 -18.99 7.40 2.66
N GLU A 6 -19.85 6.50 3.13
CA GLU A 6 -19.54 5.06 3.22
C GLU A 6 -19.36 4.43 1.83
N ILE A 7 -20.23 4.79 0.87
CA ILE A 7 -20.09 4.38 -0.54
C ILE A 7 -18.80 4.96 -1.15
N GLU A 8 -18.57 6.27 -0.99
CA GLU A 8 -17.37 6.94 -1.50
C GLU A 8 -16.09 6.31 -0.93
N LEU A 9 -16.07 5.97 0.36
CA LEU A 9 -14.94 5.28 0.99
C LEU A 9 -14.74 3.88 0.43
N LYS A 10 -15.81 3.09 0.29
CA LYS A 10 -15.75 1.74 -0.30
C LYS A 10 -15.18 1.80 -1.73
N GLU A 11 -15.70 2.68 -2.58
CA GLU A 11 -15.28 2.80 -3.98
C GLU A 11 -13.81 3.23 -4.11
N VAL A 12 -13.34 4.14 -3.25
CA VAL A 12 -11.93 4.55 -3.25
C VAL A 12 -11.04 3.40 -2.79
N LEU A 13 -11.42 2.67 -1.74
CA LEU A 13 -10.65 1.52 -1.27
C LEU A 13 -10.59 0.39 -2.31
N GLU A 14 -11.67 0.15 -3.03
CA GLU A 14 -11.70 -0.82 -4.14
C GLU A 14 -10.70 -0.45 -5.24
N LYS A 15 -10.65 0.83 -5.63
CA LYS A 15 -9.67 1.35 -6.58
C LYS A 15 -8.24 1.23 -6.07
N GLU A 16 -7.99 1.54 -4.79
CA GLU A 16 -6.65 1.37 -4.19
C GLU A 16 -6.18 -0.09 -4.26
N ILE A 17 -7.05 -1.06 -3.98
CA ILE A 17 -6.68 -2.48 -3.99
C ILE A 17 -6.27 -2.93 -5.39
N LEU A 18 -7.05 -2.60 -6.41
CA LEU A 18 -6.73 -2.94 -7.79
C LEU A 18 -5.37 -2.38 -8.19
N LEU A 19 -5.08 -1.14 -7.78
CA LEU A 19 -3.81 -0.50 -8.07
C LEU A 19 -2.65 -1.11 -7.29
N VAL A 20 -2.85 -1.50 -6.02
CA VAL A 20 -1.84 -2.24 -5.24
C VAL A 20 -1.55 -3.60 -5.87
N GLU A 21 -2.55 -4.32 -6.36
CA GLU A 21 -2.35 -5.58 -7.07
C GLU A 21 -1.56 -5.39 -8.37
N GLU A 22 -1.84 -4.32 -9.12
CA GLU A 22 -1.09 -3.94 -10.32
C GLU A 22 0.37 -3.61 -9.99
N ILE A 23 0.60 -2.76 -8.99
CA ILE A 23 1.95 -2.39 -8.54
C ILE A 23 2.71 -3.66 -8.12
N TYR A 24 2.09 -4.54 -7.34
CA TYR A 24 2.73 -5.79 -6.93
C TYR A 24 3.15 -6.65 -8.13
N ARG A 25 2.29 -6.79 -9.16
CA ARG A 25 2.65 -7.49 -10.41
C ARG A 25 3.81 -6.83 -11.14
N LEU A 26 3.86 -5.50 -11.18
CA LEU A 26 4.96 -4.76 -11.79
C LEU A 26 6.28 -4.99 -11.05
N TYR A 27 6.26 -5.03 -9.71
CA TYR A 27 7.44 -5.38 -8.91
C TYR A 27 7.90 -6.83 -9.15
N LEU A 28 6.99 -7.78 -9.34
CA LEU A 28 7.36 -9.15 -9.69
C LEU A 28 8.05 -9.20 -11.06
N LYS A 29 7.51 -8.48 -12.04
CA LYS A 29 8.12 -8.38 -13.37
C LYS A 29 9.50 -7.74 -13.30
N ILE A 30 9.66 -6.66 -12.52
CA ILE A 30 10.97 -6.06 -12.26
C ILE A 30 11.98 -7.12 -11.80
N LYS A 31 11.61 -7.93 -10.79
CA LYS A 31 12.49 -8.98 -10.26
C LYS A 31 12.91 -9.96 -11.36
N GLU A 32 11.96 -10.44 -12.14
CA GLU A 32 12.19 -11.37 -13.27
C GLU A 32 13.09 -10.74 -14.36
N THR A 33 12.82 -9.49 -14.74
CA THR A 33 13.59 -8.78 -15.77
C THR A 33 15.03 -8.52 -15.33
N ILE A 34 15.25 -8.25 -14.04
CA ILE A 34 16.59 -8.15 -13.44
C ILE A 34 17.34 -9.49 -13.53
N GLU A 35 16.68 -10.60 -13.18
CA GLU A 35 17.26 -11.95 -13.27
C GLU A 35 17.66 -12.28 -14.73
N ASN A 36 16.86 -11.83 -15.70
CA ASN A 36 17.11 -12.00 -17.14
C ASN A 36 18.06 -10.96 -17.76
N LYS A 37 18.55 -9.98 -16.98
CA LYS A 37 19.44 -8.89 -17.42
C LYS A 37 18.94 -8.10 -18.65
N ASN A 38 17.61 -7.93 -18.78
CA ASN A 38 17.01 -7.22 -19.91
C ASN A 38 16.79 -5.72 -19.59
N GLU A 39 17.75 -4.87 -19.94
CA GLU A 39 17.73 -3.44 -19.60
C GLU A 39 16.56 -2.66 -20.24
N VAL A 40 16.22 -2.97 -21.49
CA VAL A 40 15.17 -2.23 -22.23
C VAL A 40 13.81 -2.45 -21.59
N GLU A 41 13.47 -3.72 -21.37
CA GLU A 41 12.21 -4.10 -20.71
C GLU A 41 12.16 -3.57 -19.28
N LEU A 42 13.30 -3.54 -18.59
CA LEU A 42 13.37 -3.01 -17.23
C LEU A 42 13.02 -1.52 -17.17
N LYS A 43 13.55 -0.70 -18.09
CA LYS A 43 13.22 0.74 -18.18
C LYS A 43 11.72 0.97 -18.45
N GLU A 44 11.11 0.13 -19.28
CA GLU A 44 9.67 0.21 -19.56
C GLU A 44 8.82 -0.16 -18.34
N ILE A 45 9.14 -1.26 -17.66
CA ILE A 45 8.41 -1.69 -16.46
C ILE A 45 8.62 -0.69 -15.33
N ALA A 46 9.85 -0.17 -15.18
CA ALA A 46 10.20 0.89 -14.25
C ALA A 46 9.30 2.13 -14.44
N THR A 47 9.17 2.60 -15.68
CA THR A 47 8.32 3.75 -16.01
C THR A 47 6.85 3.50 -15.68
N LYS A 48 6.31 2.32 -16.05
CA LYS A 48 4.93 1.93 -15.71
C LYS A 48 4.72 1.89 -14.19
N THR A 49 5.68 1.33 -13.46
CA THR A 49 5.64 1.25 -11.99
C THR A 49 5.60 2.63 -11.36
N LYS A 50 6.38 3.58 -11.86
CA LYS A 50 6.36 4.96 -11.38
C LYS A 50 4.98 5.61 -11.56
N ILE A 51 4.37 5.48 -12.73
CA ILE A 51 3.03 6.01 -13.02
C ILE A 51 1.97 5.40 -12.08
N SER A 52 2.03 4.08 -11.85
CA SER A 52 1.10 3.42 -10.92
C SER A 52 1.30 3.87 -9.46
N LEU A 53 2.56 4.10 -9.03
CA LEU A 53 2.86 4.62 -7.69
C LEU A 53 2.39 6.06 -7.50
N GLU A 54 2.53 6.92 -8.50
CA GLU A 54 1.98 8.28 -8.50
C GLU A 54 0.45 8.26 -8.41
N SER A 55 -0.18 7.43 -9.23
CA SER A 55 -1.63 7.20 -9.19
C SER A 55 -2.09 6.71 -7.81
N PHE A 56 -1.29 5.88 -7.14
CA PHE A 56 -1.59 5.38 -5.80
C PHE A 56 -1.59 6.50 -4.76
N LYS A 57 -0.60 7.41 -4.82
CA LYS A 57 -0.53 8.59 -3.94
C LYS A 57 -1.74 9.52 -4.12
N GLU A 58 -2.21 9.69 -5.35
CA GLU A 58 -3.41 10.50 -5.62
C GLU A 58 -4.68 9.88 -5.02
N ILE A 59 -4.86 8.57 -5.18
CA ILE A 59 -6.02 7.87 -4.61
C ILE A 59 -5.93 7.84 -3.09
N GLU A 60 -4.75 7.62 -2.52
CA GLU A 60 -4.51 7.69 -1.08
C GLU A 60 -4.88 9.06 -0.50
N SER A 61 -4.51 10.14 -1.19
CA SER A 61 -4.87 11.49 -0.78
C SER A 61 -6.40 11.70 -0.77
N LYS A 62 -7.10 11.17 -1.79
CA LYS A 62 -8.57 11.19 -1.84
C LYS A 62 -9.20 10.37 -0.71
N ARG A 63 -8.65 9.19 -0.41
CA ARG A 63 -9.09 8.36 0.72
C ARG A 63 -8.96 9.13 2.03
N ASP A 64 -7.83 9.79 2.26
CA ASP A 64 -7.57 10.56 3.48
C ASP A 64 -8.55 11.73 3.65
N GLU A 65 -8.93 12.41 2.57
CA GLU A 65 -9.97 13.45 2.60
C GLU A 65 -11.35 12.90 2.94
N ILE A 66 -11.75 11.80 2.30
CA ILE A 66 -13.02 11.11 2.58
C ILE A 66 -13.02 10.65 4.03
N TRP A 67 -11.91 10.09 4.50
CA TRP A 67 -11.76 9.58 5.85
C TRP A 67 -11.91 10.67 6.91
N LYS A 68 -11.31 11.86 6.70
CA LYS A 68 -11.50 13.03 7.58
C LYS A 68 -12.97 13.46 7.66
N LYS A 69 -13.68 13.46 6.52
CA LYS A 69 -15.13 13.77 6.47
C LYS A 69 -15.96 12.68 7.14
N PHE A 70 -15.59 11.42 6.95
CA PHE A 70 -16.28 10.25 7.50
C PHE A 70 -16.19 10.20 9.02
N THR A 71 -15.01 10.49 9.56
CA THR A 71 -14.71 10.53 10.99
C THR A 71 -15.05 11.87 11.66
N LYS A 72 -15.39 12.91 10.88
CA LYS A 72 -15.57 14.29 11.37
C LYS A 72 -14.38 14.81 12.19
N ASN A 73 -13.17 14.36 11.86
CA ASN A 73 -11.95 14.60 12.65
C ASN A 73 -12.01 14.11 14.10
N GLU A 74 -12.92 13.20 14.44
CA GLU A 74 -12.89 12.51 15.73
C GLU A 74 -11.68 11.54 15.79
N ASN A 75 -11.10 11.41 16.97
CA ASN A 75 -10.02 10.45 17.22
C ASN A 75 -10.60 9.10 17.61
N PHE A 76 -10.24 8.06 16.87
CA PHE A 76 -10.54 6.66 17.18
C PHE A 76 -9.25 5.96 17.61
N GLY A 77 -9.37 4.94 18.47
CA GLY A 77 -8.23 4.13 18.88
C GLY A 77 -7.66 3.26 17.76
N SER A 78 -8.44 3.00 16.71
CA SER A 78 -7.97 2.36 15.48
C SER A 78 -8.87 2.66 14.28
N THR A 79 -8.36 2.46 13.07
CA THR A 79 -9.15 2.48 11.83
C THR A 79 -10.34 1.53 11.90
N TYR A 80 -10.16 0.35 12.48
CA TYR A 80 -11.20 -0.66 12.62
C TYR A 80 -12.29 -0.24 13.62
N GLU A 81 -11.93 0.39 14.72
CA GLU A 81 -12.90 0.98 15.65
C GLU A 81 -13.75 2.06 14.97
N ALA A 82 -13.13 2.92 14.15
CA ALA A 82 -13.85 3.92 13.37
C ALA A 82 -14.84 3.26 12.40
N VAL A 83 -14.41 2.22 11.69
CA VAL A 83 -15.30 1.45 10.80
C VAL A 83 -16.45 0.83 11.60
N GLU A 84 -16.20 0.16 12.73
CA GLU A 84 -17.25 -0.42 13.58
C GLU A 84 -18.34 0.58 13.95
N LYS A 85 -17.92 1.78 14.38
CA LYS A 85 -18.82 2.80 14.93
C LYS A 85 -19.54 3.62 13.86
N LEU A 86 -18.92 3.79 12.69
CA LEU A 86 -19.38 4.74 11.68
C LEU A 86 -20.04 4.08 10.46
N THR A 87 -19.72 2.83 10.16
CA THR A 87 -20.30 2.09 9.02
C THR A 87 -21.52 1.27 9.43
N THR A 88 -22.46 1.14 8.49
CA THR A 88 -23.70 0.39 8.72
C THR A 88 -24.04 -0.60 7.62
N ILE A 89 -23.62 -0.35 6.38
CA ILE A 89 -24.05 -1.10 5.19
C ILE A 89 -22.90 -1.94 4.63
N TYR A 90 -21.75 -1.32 4.41
CA TYR A 90 -20.56 -1.91 3.77
C TYR A 90 -19.43 -2.17 4.76
N LYS A 91 -19.78 -2.37 6.04
CA LYS A 91 -18.81 -2.60 7.12
C LYS A 91 -17.83 -3.71 6.72
N LYS A 92 -18.34 -4.88 6.39
CA LYS A 92 -17.53 -6.08 6.08
C LYS A 92 -16.59 -5.83 4.90
N GLU A 93 -17.09 -5.24 3.82
CA GLU A 93 -16.32 -4.94 2.63
C GLU A 93 -15.21 -3.93 2.92
N ILE A 94 -15.52 -2.83 3.62
CA ILE A 94 -14.52 -1.83 4.00
C ILE A 94 -13.43 -2.46 4.88
N TYR A 95 -13.80 -3.35 5.80
CA TYR A 95 -12.86 -4.12 6.61
C TYR A 95 -11.92 -4.97 5.77
N GLU A 96 -12.49 -5.80 4.89
CA GLU A 96 -11.73 -6.68 4.00
C GLU A 96 -10.80 -5.87 3.11
N TYR A 97 -11.29 -4.72 2.61
CA TYR A 97 -10.52 -3.85 1.76
C TYR A 97 -9.32 -3.22 2.47
N LEU A 98 -9.53 -2.65 3.66
CA LEU A 98 -8.44 -2.11 4.47
C LEU A 98 -7.40 -3.19 4.83
N HIS A 99 -7.86 -4.41 5.10
CA HIS A 99 -6.97 -5.54 5.40
C HIS A 99 -6.14 -5.96 4.19
N LYS A 100 -6.78 -6.15 3.02
CA LYS A 100 -6.09 -6.46 1.75
C LYS A 100 -5.08 -5.39 1.37
N LEU A 101 -5.46 -4.12 1.52
CA LEU A 101 -4.59 -2.99 1.25
C LEU A 101 -3.33 -3.02 2.12
N LYS A 102 -3.49 -3.24 3.43
CA LYS A 102 -2.36 -3.36 4.37
C LYS A 102 -1.40 -4.49 3.98
N ILE A 103 -1.94 -5.67 3.64
CA ILE A 103 -1.15 -6.82 3.21
C ILE A 103 -0.43 -6.51 1.89
N GLY A 104 -1.14 -5.96 0.91
CA GLY A 104 -0.59 -5.67 -0.41
C GLY A 104 0.55 -4.65 -0.35
N ILE A 105 0.40 -3.58 0.44
CA ILE A 105 1.49 -2.61 0.66
C ILE A 105 2.70 -3.28 1.34
N LEU A 106 2.47 -4.14 2.34
CA LEU A 106 3.56 -4.86 3.00
C LEU A 106 4.31 -5.77 2.01
N ASN A 107 3.58 -6.46 1.14
CA ASN A 107 4.17 -7.33 0.12
C ASN A 107 5.00 -6.53 -0.90
N ILE A 108 4.51 -5.38 -1.36
CA ILE A 108 5.28 -4.49 -2.25
C ILE A 108 6.56 -4.02 -1.56
N LYS A 109 6.49 -3.60 -0.30
CA LYS A 109 7.68 -3.16 0.47
C LYS A 109 8.71 -4.27 0.62
N ASN A 110 8.26 -5.48 0.96
CA ASN A 110 9.15 -6.63 1.08
C ASN A 110 9.80 -6.98 -0.27
N LEU A 111 9.04 -6.94 -1.36
CA LEU A 111 9.56 -7.23 -2.69
C LEU A 111 10.57 -6.16 -3.15
N ASN A 112 10.27 -4.88 -2.89
CA ASN A 112 11.21 -3.79 -3.14
C ASN A 112 12.52 -3.97 -2.36
N TYR A 113 12.46 -4.35 -1.09
CA TYR A 113 13.64 -4.63 -0.27
C TYR A 113 14.47 -5.79 -0.85
N ILE A 114 13.82 -6.86 -1.32
CA ILE A 114 14.51 -7.99 -1.97
C ILE A 114 15.23 -7.52 -3.24
N ILE A 115 14.55 -6.76 -4.10
CA ILE A 115 15.11 -6.21 -5.34
C ILE A 115 16.30 -5.29 -5.03
N GLN A 116 16.15 -4.40 -4.04
CA GLN A 116 17.20 -3.48 -3.61
C GLN A 116 18.45 -4.24 -3.16
N ASN A 117 18.30 -5.28 -2.35
CA ASN A 117 19.43 -6.11 -1.93
C ASN A 117 20.11 -6.76 -3.13
N TYR A 118 19.34 -7.32 -4.06
CA TYR A 118 19.88 -7.95 -5.26
C TYR A 118 20.69 -6.95 -6.11
N VAL A 119 20.12 -5.77 -6.38
CA VAL A 119 20.77 -4.70 -7.15
C VAL A 119 22.06 -4.22 -6.46
N ASN A 120 22.01 -3.98 -5.15
CA ASN A 120 23.16 -3.54 -4.36
C ASN A 120 24.30 -4.58 -4.35
N THR A 121 23.98 -5.87 -4.37
CA THR A 121 24.98 -6.94 -4.43
C THR A 121 25.52 -7.19 -5.84
N SER A 122 24.84 -6.72 -6.89
CA SER A 122 25.17 -7.13 -8.26
C SER A 122 26.17 -6.23 -9.00
N LEU A 123 26.62 -5.09 -8.45
CA LEU A 123 27.60 -4.16 -9.07
C LEU A 123 27.34 -3.80 -10.56
N ASP A 124 26.12 -4.01 -11.07
CA ASP A 124 25.76 -3.84 -12.48
C ASP A 124 25.05 -2.50 -12.72
N MET A 125 25.18 -1.95 -13.93
CA MET A 125 24.57 -0.69 -14.43
C MET A 125 23.07 -0.49 -14.10
N LEU A 126 22.36 -1.55 -13.73
CA LEU A 126 20.99 -1.55 -13.25
C LEU A 126 20.77 -0.73 -11.97
N ALA A 127 21.82 -0.49 -11.17
CA ALA A 127 21.75 0.31 -9.95
C ALA A 127 21.31 1.77 -10.19
N ILE A 128 21.68 2.35 -11.34
CA ILE A 128 21.38 3.75 -11.67
C ILE A 128 19.90 3.92 -12.06
N ILE A 129 19.30 2.94 -12.75
CA ILE A 129 17.89 3.00 -13.18
C ILE A 129 16.93 2.80 -11.99
N PHE A 130 17.38 2.10 -10.94
CA PHE A 130 16.54 1.79 -9.79
C PHE A 130 16.42 2.90 -8.76
N GLN A 131 17.39 3.82 -8.70
CA GLN A 131 17.44 4.84 -7.65
C GLN A 131 16.20 5.74 -7.67
N ASP A 132 15.71 6.11 -8.87
CA ASP A 132 14.52 6.95 -9.05
C ASP A 132 13.21 6.28 -8.59
N ILE A 133 13.12 4.94 -8.67
CA ILE A 133 11.95 4.18 -8.23
C ILE A 133 12.01 3.90 -6.74
N GLN A 134 13.21 3.68 -6.20
CA GLN A 134 13.46 3.43 -4.78
C GLN A 134 12.96 4.59 -3.92
N GLU A 135 13.31 5.84 -4.28
CA GLU A 135 12.81 7.02 -3.56
C GLU A 135 11.28 7.10 -3.58
N SER A 136 10.65 6.63 -4.65
CA SER A 136 9.19 6.67 -4.78
C SER A 136 8.48 5.67 -3.86
N VAL A 137 9.06 4.48 -3.64
CA VAL A 137 8.53 3.43 -2.75
C VAL A 137 8.78 3.70 -1.28
N GLU A 138 9.97 4.20 -0.93
CA GLU A 138 10.24 4.62 0.45
C GLU A 138 9.26 5.73 0.88
N ASN A 139 8.84 6.56 -0.09
CA ASN A 139 7.77 7.55 0.08
C ASN A 139 6.34 6.98 -0.01
N VAL A 140 6.14 5.70 -0.34
CA VAL A 140 4.87 4.98 -0.10
C VAL A 140 4.82 4.56 1.37
N THR A 141 4.56 5.54 2.23
CA THR A 141 4.19 5.27 3.60
C THR A 141 2.71 4.95 3.66
N TYR A 142 2.34 3.70 3.95
CA TYR A 142 1.08 3.48 4.65
C TYR A 142 1.20 4.16 6.01
N LYS A 143 0.80 5.43 6.07
CA LYS A 143 0.54 6.07 7.35
C LYS A 143 -0.76 5.46 7.81
N ASN A 144 -0.67 4.51 8.74
CA ASN A 144 -1.83 4.21 9.57
C ASN A 144 -2.29 5.57 10.13
N PRO A 145 -3.48 6.09 9.77
CA PRO A 145 -3.92 7.39 10.24
C PRO A 145 -4.04 7.44 11.78
N TYR A 146 -3.92 6.28 12.45
CA TYR A 146 -3.94 6.12 13.90
C TYR A 146 -2.83 5.19 14.44
N GLY A 147 -1.70 5.07 13.75
CA GLY A 147 -0.55 4.31 14.27
C GLY A 147 0.16 5.07 15.38
N PRO A 148 0.61 4.42 16.48
CA PRO A 148 1.22 5.12 17.60
C PRO A 148 2.47 5.88 17.11
N LYS A 149 2.55 7.18 17.43
CA LYS A 149 3.67 8.06 17.07
C LYS A 149 5.01 7.64 17.68
N LEU A 150 5.03 6.67 18.59
CA LEU A 150 6.23 6.20 19.28
C LEU A 150 6.09 4.70 19.53
N GLY A 151 7.19 3.98 19.34
CA GLY A 151 7.23 2.54 19.13
C GLY A 151 6.51 1.68 20.16
N ARG A 152 5.83 0.65 19.63
CA ARG A 152 5.90 -0.74 20.10
C ARG A 152 5.62 -1.62 18.88
N LEU A 153 6.60 -2.42 18.50
CA LEU A 153 6.41 -3.58 17.65
C LEU A 153 5.31 -4.48 18.27
N ASN A 154 4.52 -5.14 17.41
CA ASN A 154 3.54 -6.20 17.71
C ASN A 154 2.09 -5.80 17.99
N GLU A 155 1.34 -5.48 16.93
CA GLU A 155 -0.10 -5.82 16.87
C GLU A 155 -0.43 -6.84 15.78
N ALA A 156 0.47 -7.08 14.81
CA ALA A 156 0.35 -8.20 13.87
C ALA A 156 0.62 -9.56 14.54
N SER A 157 1.18 -9.57 15.75
CA SER A 157 1.61 -10.79 16.47
C SER A 157 0.56 -11.33 17.45
N ILE A 158 -0.58 -10.64 17.63
CA ILE A 158 -1.60 -11.04 18.62
C ILE A 158 -2.74 -11.85 17.99
N LEU A 159 -2.90 -11.86 16.66
CA LEU A 159 -3.99 -12.59 16.00
C LEU A 159 -3.62 -13.98 15.44
N ILE A 160 -2.34 -14.34 15.40
CA ILE A 160 -1.89 -15.67 14.93
C ILE A 160 -1.72 -16.67 16.09
N ASN A 161 -1.77 -16.23 17.35
CA ASN A 161 -1.51 -17.08 18.53
C ASN A 161 -2.70 -17.21 19.50
N LYS A 162 -3.93 -17.33 18.98
CA LYS A 162 -5.05 -17.87 19.77
C LYS A 162 -5.70 -19.05 19.04
N LYS A 163 -5.38 -20.24 19.56
CA LYS A 163 -5.85 -21.61 19.27
C LYS A 163 -5.12 -22.38 18.17
N LEU A 164 -3.98 -22.96 18.55
CA LEU A 164 -3.89 -24.41 18.71
C LEU A 164 -3.80 -24.71 20.20
#